data_AF-A0AA94FAJ8-F1
#
_entry.id   AF-A0AA94FAJ8-F1
#
_cell.length_a   1.000
_cell.length_b   1.000
_cell.length_c   1.000
_cell.angle_alpha   90.00
_cell.angle_beta   90.00
_cell.angle_gamma   90.00
#
_symmetry.space_group_name_H-M   'P 1'
#
loop_
_entity.id
_entity.type
_entity.pdbx_description
1 polymer ?
#
loop_
_entity_poly.entity_id
_entity_poly.type
_entity_poly.pdbx_seq_one_letter_code
_entity_poly.pdbx_strand_id
1 'polypeptide(L)'
;MSQTNLQENNSLKFYAIIFVSVIVFLSLVILLLSAFALREMKYKRKLQEIEAYYEYTLRIESINNEMRKFRHDYVNIITTLSDYIREDDMPGLRKYFDEHIVPMKDKLKTRSIKMNGIEKLKVREIKGLITTKIIQAQEKRIPISIEVPDEIDRIDMNTVELSRIIGIIT
;
A
#
# COMPACT_ATOMS: atom_id res chain seq x y z
N MET A 1 75.43 15.99 -24.88
CA MET A 1 74.13 15.35 -25.18
C MET A 1 73.63 14.39 -24.09
N SER A 2 74.50 13.77 -23.26
CA SER A 2 74.03 12.86 -22.19
C SER A 2 73.39 13.53 -20.96
N GLN A 3 73.80 14.76 -20.58
CA GLN A 3 73.25 15.43 -19.39
C GLN A 3 71.83 15.98 -19.60
N THR A 4 71.51 16.45 -20.81
CA THR A 4 70.16 16.92 -21.18
C THR A 4 69.12 15.79 -21.17
N ASN A 5 69.47 14.60 -21.66
CA ASN A 5 68.59 13.42 -21.63
C ASN A 5 68.32 12.89 -20.20
N LEU A 6 69.30 12.98 -19.29
CA LEU A 6 69.11 12.60 -17.89
C LEU A 6 68.17 13.58 -17.17
N GLN A 7 68.28 14.87 -17.46
CA GLN A 7 67.46 15.92 -16.84
C GLN A 7 66.00 15.87 -17.32
N GLU A 8 65.76 15.61 -18.61
CA GLU A 8 64.41 15.40 -19.16
C GLU A 8 63.70 14.17 -18.55
N ASN A 9 64.41 13.04 -18.40
CA ASN A 9 63.84 11.82 -17.82
C ASN A 9 63.43 12.02 -16.34
N ASN A 10 64.18 12.82 -15.58
CA ASN A 10 63.82 13.15 -14.19
C ASN A 10 62.58 14.05 -14.11
N SER A 11 62.41 15.01 -15.01
CA SER A 11 61.18 15.82 -15.08
C SER A 11 59.94 14.99 -15.47
N LEU A 12 60.07 14.06 -16.42
CA LEU A 12 58.98 13.15 -16.82
C LEU A 12 58.51 12.27 -15.66
N LYS A 13 59.45 11.69 -14.90
CA LYS A 13 59.12 10.90 -13.70
C LYS A 13 58.41 11.74 -12.63
N PHE A 14 58.81 12.99 -12.43
CA PHE A 14 58.16 13.89 -11.49
C PHE A 14 56.71 14.20 -11.88
N TYR A 15 56.45 14.50 -13.15
CA TYR A 15 55.08 14.72 -13.64
C TYR A 15 54.21 13.47 -13.51
N ALA A 16 54.76 12.29 -13.78
CA ALA A 16 54.05 11.01 -13.62
C ALA A 16 53.65 10.77 -12.15
N ILE A 17 54.53 11.08 -11.18
CA ILE A 17 54.23 10.95 -9.75
C ILE A 17 53.09 11.89 -9.34
N ILE A 18 53.12 13.16 -9.78
CA ILE A 18 52.03 14.12 -9.50
C ILE A 18 50.72 13.65 -10.10
N PHE A 19 50.74 13.13 -11.34
CA PHE A 19 49.55 12.64 -12.00
C PHE A 19 48.93 11.46 -11.24
N VAL A 20 49.75 10.49 -10.81
CA VAL A 20 49.28 9.37 -9.98
C VAL A 20 48.75 9.88 -8.63
N SER A 21 49.40 10.84 -7.98
CA SER A 21 48.92 11.36 -6.69
C SER A 21 47.56 12.06 -6.82
N VAL A 22 47.34 12.78 -7.92
CA VAL A 22 46.04 13.42 -8.21
C VAL A 22 44.95 12.38 -8.44
N ILE A 23 45.25 11.30 -9.18
CA ILE A 23 44.30 10.19 -9.39
C ILE A 23 43.95 9.51 -8.07
N VAL A 24 44.94 9.24 -7.22
CA VAL A 24 44.73 8.62 -5.91
C VAL A 24 43.88 9.53 -5.02
N PHE A 25 44.16 10.84 -5.02
CA PHE A 25 43.37 11.82 -4.27
C PHE A 25 41.92 11.89 -4.76
N LEU A 26 41.70 11.98 -6.07
CA LEU A 26 40.35 11.95 -6.67
C LEU A 26 39.61 10.66 -6.32
N SER A 27 40.29 9.52 -6.40
CA SER A 27 39.72 8.22 -6.04
C SER A 27 39.30 8.18 -4.56
N LEU A 28 40.13 8.72 -3.66
CA LEU A 28 39.80 8.84 -2.25
C LEU A 28 38.56 9.70 -2.02
N VAL A 29 38.47 10.86 -2.68
CA VAL A 29 37.32 11.77 -2.57
C VAL A 29 36.04 11.07 -3.05
N ILE A 30 36.09 10.37 -4.19
CA ILE A 30 34.94 9.61 -4.71
C ILE A 30 34.52 8.52 -3.72
N LEU A 31 35.47 7.79 -3.14
CA LEU A 31 35.18 6.76 -2.14
C LEU A 31 34.49 7.34 -0.90
N LEU A 32 34.96 8.48 -0.39
CA LEU A 32 34.36 9.16 0.77
C LEU A 32 32.92 9.62 0.47
N LEU A 33 32.70 10.25 -0.69
CA LEU A 33 31.37 10.68 -1.11
C LEU A 33 30.42 9.49 -1.28
N SER A 34 30.89 8.41 -1.90
CA SER A 34 30.10 7.19 -2.08
C SER A 34 29.74 6.54 -0.73
N ALA A 35 30.67 6.51 0.22
CA ALA A 35 30.43 5.97 1.56
C ALA A 35 29.42 6.81 2.34
N PHE A 36 29.47 8.14 2.22
CA PHE A 36 28.50 9.04 2.82
C PHE A 36 27.10 8.83 2.23
N ALA A 37 26.98 8.83 0.89
CA ALA A 37 25.71 8.60 0.21
C ALA A 37 25.09 7.24 0.56
N LEU A 38 25.91 6.18 0.63
CA LEU A 38 25.45 4.85 1.06
C LEU A 38 24.92 4.84 2.50
N ARG A 39 25.56 5.57 3.42
CA ARG A 39 25.09 5.70 4.80
C ARG A 39 23.75 6.42 4.87
N GLU A 40 23.59 7.51 4.13
CA GLU A 40 22.33 8.26 4.09
C GLU A 40 21.19 7.42 3.51
N MET A 41 21.44 6.70 2.42
CA MET A 41 20.48 5.78 1.82
C MET A 41 20.05 4.67 2.78
N LYS A 42 21.01 4.08 3.51
CA LYS A 42 20.71 3.07 4.54
C LYS A 42 19.88 3.65 5.68
N TYR A 43 20.19 4.87 6.11
CA TYR A 43 19.44 5.55 7.16
C TYR A 43 17.99 5.82 6.74
N LYS A 44 17.78 6.38 5.55
CA LYS A 44 16.43 6.61 4.98
C LYS A 44 15.63 5.31 4.85
N ARG A 45 16.25 4.23 4.35
CA ARG A 45 15.60 2.91 4.28
C ARG A 45 15.17 2.39 5.65
N LYS A 46 16.03 2.51 6.67
CA LYS A 46 15.69 2.11 8.03
C LYS A 46 14.52 2.91 8.60
N LEU A 47 14.45 4.21 8.34
CA LEU A 47 13.32 5.04 8.76
C LEU A 47 12.02 4.60 8.09
N GLN A 48 12.03 4.36 6.77
CA GLN A 48 10.87 3.84 6.04
C GLN A 48 10.43 2.47 6.57
N GLU A 49 11.38 1.61 6.90
CA GLU A 49 11.10 0.29 7.47
C GLU A 49 10.44 0.42 8.85
N ILE A 50 10.94 1.30 9.72
CA ILE A 50 10.33 1.58 11.03
C ILE A 50 8.91 2.14 10.89
N GLU A 51 8.70 3.08 9.96
CA GLU A 51 7.39 3.66 9.69
C GLU A 51 6.40 2.60 9.19
N ALA A 52 6.82 1.75 8.25
CA ALA A 52 6.01 0.63 7.78
C ALA A 52 5.64 -0.35 8.90
N TYR A 53 6.58 -0.68 9.80
CA TYR A 53 6.30 -1.51 10.97
C TYR A 53 5.31 -0.84 11.94
N TYR A 54 5.41 0.47 12.14
CA TYR A 54 4.50 1.23 12.98
C TYR A 54 3.08 1.24 12.40
N GLU A 55 2.92 1.54 11.11
CA GLU A 55 1.63 1.49 10.42
C GLU A 55 1.01 0.08 10.47
N TYR A 56 1.83 -0.95 10.26
CA TYR A 56 1.39 -2.33 10.38
C TYR A 56 0.87 -2.63 11.79
N THR A 57 1.57 -2.18 12.82
CA THR A 57 1.17 -2.37 14.23
C THR A 57 -0.17 -1.69 14.51
N LEU A 58 -0.33 -0.43 14.11
CA LEU A 58 -1.59 0.31 14.25
C LEU A 58 -2.75 -0.39 13.53
N ARG A 59 -2.51 -0.97 12.35
CA ARG A 59 -3.52 -1.74 11.62
C ARG A 59 -3.94 -2.98 12.41
N ILE A 60 -3.00 -3.72 13.00
CA ILE A 60 -3.30 -4.89 13.83
C ILE A 60 -4.08 -4.48 15.08
N GLU A 61 -3.70 -3.40 15.75
CA GLU A 61 -4.45 -2.86 16.89
C GLU A 61 -5.88 -2.49 16.52
N SER A 62 -6.08 -1.84 15.38
CA SER A 62 -7.41 -1.50 14.87
C SER A 62 -8.25 -2.75 14.63
N ILE A 63 -7.69 -3.77 13.96
CA ILE A 63 -8.38 -5.04 13.72
C ILE A 63 -8.74 -5.72 15.04
N ASN A 64 -7.81 -5.75 16.00
CA ASN A 64 -8.05 -6.34 17.32
C ASN A 64 -9.15 -5.61 18.08
N ASN A 65 -9.20 -4.28 17.99
CA ASN A 65 -10.24 -3.47 18.60
C ASN A 65 -11.61 -3.70 17.94
N GLU A 66 -11.66 -3.77 16.61
CA GLU A 66 -12.88 -4.12 15.87
C GLU A 66 -13.38 -5.52 16.26
N MET A 67 -12.47 -6.49 16.35
CA MET A 67 -12.83 -7.86 16.77
C MET A 67 -13.32 -7.91 18.22
N ARG A 68 -12.77 -7.08 19.11
CA ARG A 68 -13.26 -6.95 20.49
C ARG A 68 -14.68 -6.39 20.52
N LYS A 69 -14.97 -5.34 19.76
CA LYS A 69 -16.31 -4.77 19.63
C LYS A 69 -17.29 -5.80 19.08
N PHE A 70 -16.91 -6.52 18.02
CA PHE A 70 -17.73 -7.58 17.46
C PHE A 70 -18.07 -8.67 18.48
N ARG A 71 -17.10 -9.14 19.27
CA ARG A 71 -17.36 -10.12 20.34
C ARG A 71 -18.30 -9.57 21.41
N HIS A 72 -18.10 -8.33 21.84
CA HIS A 72 -18.97 -7.69 22.84
C HIS A 72 -20.42 -7.59 22.34
N ASP A 73 -20.62 -7.12 21.12
CA ASP A 73 -21.95 -7.00 20.52
C ASP A 73 -22.61 -8.38 20.37
N TYR A 74 -21.84 -9.39 19.98
CA TYR A 74 -22.32 -10.77 19.89
C TYR A 74 -22.77 -11.34 21.24
N VAL A 75 -21.97 -11.13 22.30
CA VAL A 75 -22.34 -11.55 23.66
C VAL A 75 -23.63 -10.87 24.10
N ASN A 76 -23.77 -9.56 23.86
CA ASN A 76 -24.98 -8.83 24.23
C ASN A 76 -26.23 -9.36 23.49
N ILE A 77 -26.12 -9.64 22.19
CA ILE A 77 -27.22 -10.23 21.41
C ILE A 77 -27.63 -11.58 21.99
N ILE A 78 -26.67 -12.47 22.28
CA ILE A 78 -26.99 -13.79 22.85
C ILE A 78 -27.64 -13.66 24.22
N THR A 79 -27.13 -12.77 25.08
CA THR A 79 -27.69 -12.53 26.41
C THR A 79 -29.14 -12.05 26.28
N THR A 80 -29.41 -11.03 25.47
CA THR A 80 -30.78 -10.52 25.26
C THR A 80 -31.71 -11.58 24.69
N LEU A 81 -31.26 -12.37 23.70
CA LEU A 81 -32.06 -13.49 23.17
C LEU A 81 -32.34 -14.54 24.24
N SER A 82 -31.36 -14.85 25.09
CA SER A 82 -31.52 -15.81 26.18
C SER A 82 -32.52 -15.32 27.21
N ASP A 83 -32.52 -14.03 27.53
CA ASP A 83 -33.47 -13.44 28.48
C ASP A 83 -34.91 -13.54 27.96
N TYR A 84 -35.16 -13.16 26.70
CA TYR A 84 -36.48 -13.31 26.08
C TYR A 84 -36.98 -14.77 26.06
N ILE A 85 -36.09 -15.74 25.80
CA ILE A 85 -36.44 -17.16 25.82
C ILE A 85 -36.81 -17.61 27.25
N ARG A 86 -36.05 -17.15 28.26
CA ARG A 86 -36.31 -17.51 29.67
C ARG A 86 -37.60 -16.91 30.21
N GLU A 87 -38.01 -15.76 29.69
CA GLU A 87 -39.27 -15.09 30.04
C GLU A 87 -40.47 -15.56 29.21
N ASP A 88 -40.28 -16.49 28.26
CA ASP A 88 -41.29 -16.96 27.29
C ASP A 88 -41.92 -15.81 26.46
N ASP A 89 -41.21 -14.69 26.31
CA ASP A 89 -41.65 -13.52 25.55
C ASP A 89 -41.24 -13.60 24.07
N MET A 90 -41.93 -14.47 23.34
CA MET A 90 -41.75 -14.59 21.88
C MET A 90 -42.10 -13.33 21.08
N PRO A 91 -43.14 -12.53 21.44
CA PRO A 91 -43.40 -11.25 20.79
C PRO A 91 -42.22 -10.28 20.90
N GLY A 92 -41.65 -10.11 22.10
CA GLY A 92 -40.48 -9.26 22.34
C GLY A 92 -39.24 -9.75 21.61
N LEU A 93 -38.99 -11.06 21.63
CA LEU A 93 -37.90 -11.69 20.87
C LEU A 93 -37.99 -11.38 19.38
N ARG A 94 -39.17 -11.57 18.78
CA ARG A 94 -39.39 -11.32 17.34
C ARG A 94 -39.12 -9.86 17.01
N LYS A 95 -39.64 -8.94 17.83
CA LYS A 95 -39.40 -7.50 17.65
C LYS A 95 -37.91 -7.17 17.71
N TYR A 96 -37.20 -7.66 18.73
CA TYR A 96 -35.75 -7.43 18.87
C TYR A 96 -34.96 -7.99 17.69
N PHE A 97 -35.32 -9.18 17.21
CA PHE A 97 -34.69 -9.81 16.05
C PHE A 97 -34.84 -8.96 14.78
N ASP A 98 -36.06 -8.51 14.48
CA ASP A 98 -36.35 -7.73 13.27
C ASP A 98 -35.75 -6.31 13.34
N GLU A 99 -35.73 -5.67 14.51
CA GLU A 99 -35.23 -4.30 14.67
C GLU A 99 -33.71 -4.21 14.80
N HIS A 100 -33.05 -5.22 15.39
CA HIS A 100 -31.62 -5.14 15.71
C HIS A 100 -30.75 -6.15 14.93
N ILE A 101 -31.21 -7.39 14.76
CA ILE A 101 -30.39 -8.46 14.18
C ILE A 101 -30.46 -8.45 12.65
N VAL A 102 -31.66 -8.28 12.07
CA VAL A 102 -31.83 -8.23 10.60
C VAL A 102 -31.04 -7.07 9.97
N PRO A 103 -31.11 -5.82 10.47
CA PRO A 103 -30.33 -4.72 9.89
C PRO A 103 -28.81 -4.90 10.08
N MET A 104 -28.38 -5.56 11.15
CA MET A 104 -26.96 -5.89 11.36
C MET A 104 -26.46 -6.85 10.28
N LYS A 105 -27.24 -7.89 9.93
CA LYS A 105 -26.94 -8.83 8.84
C LYS A 105 -26.75 -8.09 7.51
N ASP A 106 -27.62 -7.14 7.21
CA ASP A 106 -27.58 -6.41 5.94
C ASP A 106 -26.41 -5.42 5.88
N LYS A 107 -26.04 -4.80 7.02
CA LYS A 107 -24.82 -4.00 7.14
C LYS A 107 -23.56 -4.84 6.94
N LEU A 108 -23.51 -6.08 7.43
CA LEU A 108 -22.38 -7.00 7.19
C LEU A 108 -22.27 -7.38 5.70
N LYS A 109 -23.39 -7.62 5.01
CA LYS A 109 -23.42 -7.86 3.56
C LYS A 109 -23.05 -6.65 2.70
N THR A 110 -23.25 -5.44 3.20
CA THR A 110 -22.97 -4.20 2.45
C THR A 110 -21.51 -3.75 2.64
N ARG A 111 -20.87 -4.11 3.76
CA ARG A 111 -19.44 -3.88 4.00
C ARG A 111 -18.52 -4.80 3.21
N SER A 112 -18.98 -5.96 2.76
CA SER A 112 -18.28 -6.72 1.73
C SER A 112 -18.45 -5.97 0.40
N ILE A 113 -17.38 -5.38 -0.12
CA ILE A 113 -17.37 -4.76 -1.43
C ILE A 113 -17.97 -5.77 -2.43
N LYS A 114 -19.06 -5.40 -3.09
CA LYS A 114 -19.58 -6.17 -4.23
C LYS A 114 -18.66 -5.90 -5.42
N MET A 115 -17.52 -6.58 -5.45
CA MET A 115 -16.56 -6.62 -6.56
C MET A 115 -16.80 -7.86 -7.41
N ASN A 116 -18.05 -8.10 -7.79
CA ASN A 116 -18.39 -9.30 -8.52
C ASN A 116 -17.84 -9.20 -9.95
N GLY A 117 -16.91 -10.08 -10.29
CA GLY A 117 -16.38 -10.19 -11.65
C GLY A 117 -15.21 -9.25 -11.98
N ILE A 118 -14.64 -8.50 -11.03
CA ILE A 118 -13.45 -7.69 -11.36
C ILE A 118 -12.25 -8.56 -11.76
N GLU A 119 -12.23 -9.83 -11.38
CA GLU A 119 -11.29 -10.85 -11.89
C GLU A 119 -11.47 -11.16 -13.38
N LYS A 120 -12.65 -10.92 -13.93
CA LYS A 120 -13.00 -11.11 -15.35
C LYS A 120 -12.55 -9.93 -16.23
N LEU A 121 -12.21 -8.78 -15.64
CA LEU A 121 -11.50 -7.71 -16.34
C LEU A 121 -10.01 -8.08 -16.46
N LYS A 122 -9.56 -8.43 -17.67
CA LYS A 122 -8.17 -8.81 -17.97
C LYS A 122 -7.33 -7.65 -18.52
N VAL A 123 -7.95 -6.53 -18.88
CA VAL A 123 -7.24 -5.31 -19.29
C VAL A 123 -6.53 -4.69 -18.07
N ARG A 124 -5.22 -4.89 -17.98
CA ARG A 124 -4.41 -4.60 -16.79
C ARG A 124 -4.45 -3.11 -16.40
N GLU A 125 -4.36 -2.24 -17.38
CA GLU A 125 -4.31 -0.78 -17.23
C GLU A 125 -5.60 -0.26 -16.59
N ILE A 126 -6.74 -0.77 -17.05
CA ILE A 126 -8.06 -0.38 -16.57
C ILE A 126 -8.37 -1.02 -15.22
N LYS A 127 -7.99 -2.28 -15.03
CA LYS A 127 -8.12 -2.97 -13.75
C LYS A 127 -7.41 -2.24 -12.62
N GLY A 128 -6.18 -1.80 -12.86
CA GLY A 128 -5.40 -1.03 -11.88
C GLY A 128 -6.12 0.27 -11.49
N LEU A 129 -6.56 1.04 -12.49
CA LEU A 129 -7.23 2.31 -12.27
C LEU A 129 -8.56 2.17 -11.52
N ILE A 130 -9.40 1.21 -11.91
CA ILE A 130 -10.66 0.93 -11.22
C ILE A 130 -10.39 0.50 -9.78
N THR A 131 -9.39 -0.35 -9.55
CA THR A 131 -9.03 -0.80 -8.20
C THR A 131 -8.64 0.38 -7.31
N THR A 132 -7.83 1.32 -7.82
CA THR A 132 -7.49 2.54 -7.08
C THR A 132 -8.71 3.37 -6.73
N LYS A 133 -9.67 3.52 -7.65
CA LYS A 133 -10.91 4.27 -7.40
C LYS A 133 -11.80 3.60 -6.35
N ILE A 134 -11.89 2.26 -6.36
CA ILE A 134 -12.58 1.51 -5.31
C ILE A 134 -11.97 1.81 -3.96
N ILE A 135 -10.64 1.70 -3.83
CA ILE A 135 -9.94 1.94 -2.56
C ILE A 135 -10.19 3.38 -2.09
N GLN A 136 -10.12 4.37 -2.97
CA GLN A 136 -10.43 5.77 -2.63
C GLN A 136 -11.87 5.96 -2.16
N ALA A 137 -12.84 5.33 -2.82
CA ALA A 137 -14.25 5.38 -2.40
C ALA A 137 -14.42 4.73 -1.01
N GLN A 138 -13.71 3.62 -0.75
CA GLN A 138 -13.72 2.97 0.56
C GLN A 138 -13.15 3.85 1.67
N GLU A 139 -12.00 4.50 1.44
CA GLU A 139 -11.39 5.44 2.39
C GLU A 139 -12.36 6.58 2.72
N LYS A 140 -13.10 7.07 1.72
CA LYS A 140 -14.13 8.11 1.87
C LYS A 140 -15.48 7.58 2.40
N ARG A 141 -15.60 6.27 2.68
CA ARG A 141 -16.85 5.60 3.11
C ARG A 141 -18.01 5.78 2.13
N ILE A 142 -17.71 5.93 0.84
CA ILE A 142 -18.70 6.02 -0.24
C ILE A 142 -19.06 4.58 -0.66
N PRO A 143 -20.34 4.18 -0.63
CA PRO A 143 -20.75 2.85 -1.07
C PRO A 143 -20.57 2.71 -2.58
N ILE A 144 -19.87 1.66 -3.01
CA ILE A 144 -19.61 1.35 -4.43
C ILE A 144 -19.96 -0.12 -4.71
N SER A 145 -20.53 -0.39 -5.90
CA SER A 145 -20.84 -1.73 -6.40
C SER A 145 -20.32 -1.84 -7.82
N ILE A 146 -19.57 -2.90 -8.12
CA ILE A 146 -19.01 -3.16 -9.45
C ILE A 146 -19.50 -4.53 -9.92
N GLU A 147 -19.99 -4.55 -11.16
CA GLU A 147 -20.48 -5.75 -11.81
C GLU A 147 -19.84 -5.86 -13.19
N VAL A 148 -19.07 -6.93 -13.39
CA VAL A 148 -18.49 -7.29 -14.69
C VAL A 148 -19.05 -8.68 -15.05
N PRO A 149 -20.11 -8.75 -15.88
CA PRO A 149 -20.82 -10.00 -16.13
C PRO A 149 -19.95 -11.01 -16.91
N ASP A 150 -19.20 -10.52 -17.90
CA ASP A 150 -18.43 -11.35 -18.83
C ASP A 150 -16.93 -11.06 -18.78
N GLU A 151 -16.13 -11.93 -19.38
CA GLU A 151 -14.69 -11.71 -19.51
C GLU A 151 -14.39 -10.59 -20.51
N ILE A 152 -13.62 -9.60 -20.07
CA ILE A 152 -13.21 -8.45 -20.88
C ILE A 152 -11.68 -8.49 -21.00
N ASP A 153 -11.20 -8.97 -22.14
CA ASP A 153 -9.79 -9.10 -22.48
C ASP A 153 -9.26 -7.93 -23.33
N ARG A 154 -10.14 -7.28 -24.09
CA ARG A 154 -9.82 -6.12 -24.91
C ARG A 154 -10.94 -5.08 -24.88
N ILE A 155 -10.56 -3.80 -24.88
CA ILE A 155 -11.46 -2.67 -25.08
C ILE A 155 -10.96 -1.92 -26.31
N ASP A 156 -11.81 -1.74 -27.31
CA ASP A 156 -11.45 -1.10 -28.59
C ASP A 156 -11.50 0.42 -28.47
N MET A 157 -10.70 0.95 -27.53
CA MET A 157 -10.54 2.37 -27.24
C MET A 157 -9.09 2.63 -26.86
N ASN A 158 -8.59 3.83 -27.14
CA ASN A 158 -7.26 4.22 -26.70
C ASN A 158 -7.17 4.18 -25.15
N THR A 159 -6.19 3.43 -24.63
CA THR A 159 -6.00 3.25 -23.18
C THR A 159 -5.82 4.56 -22.42
N VAL A 160 -5.18 5.57 -23.03
CA VAL A 160 -4.97 6.89 -22.42
C VAL A 160 -6.29 7.66 -22.31
N GLU A 161 -7.13 7.60 -23.33
CA GLU A 161 -8.45 8.24 -23.34
C GLU A 161 -9.39 7.58 -22.33
N LEU A 162 -9.43 6.25 -22.34
CA LEU A 162 -10.22 5.46 -21.39
C LEU A 162 -9.76 5.70 -19.95
N SER A 163 -8.45 5.74 -19.72
CA SER A 163 -7.87 6.08 -18.41
C SER A 163 -8.25 7.48 -17.96
N ARG A 164 -8.33 8.46 -18.87
CA ARG A 164 -8.75 9.82 -18.55
C ARG A 164 -10.22 9.89 -18.19
N ILE A 165 -11.08 9.18 -18.92
CA ILE A 165 -12.53 9.11 -18.64
C ILE A 165 -12.79 8.49 -17.25
N ILE A 166 -12.20 7.34 -16.97
CA ILE A 166 -12.34 6.67 -15.66
C ILE A 166 -11.70 7.51 -14.54
N GLY A 167 -10.61 8.20 -14.85
CA GLY A 167 -9.93 9.10 -13.91
C GLY A 167 -10.81 10.24 -13.40
N ILE A 168 -11.75 10.74 -14.22
CA ILE A 168 -12.66 11.86 -13.88
C ILE A 168 -13.76 11.44 -12.91
N ILE A 169 -14.17 10.17 -12.91
CA ILE A 169 -15.15 9.65 -11.94
C ILE A 169 -14.50 9.75 -10.54
N THR A 170 -15.01 10.66 -9.71
CA THR A 170 -14.47 11.05 -8.40
C THR A 170 -15.52 10.86 -7.32
#